data_AF-A0A9W4BAS8-F1
#
_entry.id   AF-A0A9W4BAS8-F1
#
_cell.length_a   1.000
_cell.length_b   1.000
_cell.length_c   1.000
_cell.angle_alpha   90.00
_cell.angle_beta   90.00
_cell.angle_gamma   90.00
#
_symmetry.space_group_name_H-M   'P 1'
#
loop_
_entity.id
_entity.type
_entity.pdbx_description
1 polymer ?
#
loop_
_entity_poly.entity_id
_entity_poly.type
_entity_poly.pdbx_seq_one_letter_code
_entity_poly.pdbx_strand_id
1 'polypeptide(L)' 'MTTPDNTLTTKAVAEKLGTDPKTLRVFLRATSQGVGSGSRYTFTAKDVAPLKAKFTKWAAERDAAKKSNEPEAKSA' A
#
# COMPACT_ATOMS: atom_id res chain seq x y z
N MET A 1 -7.93 8.13 30.28
CA MET A 1 -7.54 9.19 29.31
C MET A 1 -6.86 8.51 28.14
N THR A 2 -7.38 8.73 26.93
CA THR A 2 -7.00 8.08 25.68
C THR A 2 -5.59 8.49 25.25
N THR A 3 -4.65 7.54 25.17
CA THR A 3 -3.35 7.73 24.53
C THR A 3 -3.59 8.23 23.11
N PRO A 4 -2.95 9.32 22.64
CA PRO A 4 -3.08 9.72 21.25
C PRO A 4 -2.49 8.59 20.41
N ASP A 5 -3.38 7.80 19.81
CA ASP A 5 -3.07 6.83 18.78
C ASP A 5 -2.37 7.58 17.65
N ASN A 6 -1.03 7.64 17.73
CA ASN A 6 -0.14 8.12 16.66
C ASN A 6 -0.15 7.17 15.46
N THR A 7 -1.21 6.35 15.36
CA THR A 7 -1.48 5.45 14.26
C THR A 7 -2.22 6.20 13.16
N LEU A 8 -1.56 6.34 12.02
CA LEU A 8 -2.15 6.78 10.78
C LEU A 8 -2.98 5.65 10.18
N THR A 9 -4.16 6.03 9.69
CA THR A 9 -5.01 5.14 8.90
C THR A 9 -4.45 5.01 7.48
N THR A 10 -4.85 3.97 6.74
CA THR A 10 -4.46 3.81 5.33
C THR A 10 -4.77 5.05 4.48
N LYS A 11 -5.84 5.80 4.80
CA LYS A 11 -6.18 7.03 4.07
C LYS A 11 -5.15 8.13 4.31
N ALA A 12 -4.82 8.39 5.57
CA ALA A 12 -3.82 9.39 5.94
C ALA A 12 -2.44 9.04 5.35
N VAL A 13 -2.05 7.76 5.37
CA VAL A 13 -0.81 7.31 4.76
C VAL A 13 -0.85 7.48 3.24
N ALA A 14 -1.95 7.13 2.57
CA ALA A 14 -2.09 7.31 1.12
C ALA A 14 -1.95 8.78 0.69
N GLU A 15 -2.58 9.71 1.43
CA GLU A 15 -2.44 11.15 1.20
C GLU A 15 -0.99 11.62 1.35
N LYS A 16 -0.26 11.12 2.37
CA LYS A 16 1.17 11.43 2.57
C LYS A 16 2.07 10.85 1.48
N LEU A 17 1.71 9.70 0.92
CA LEU A 17 2.42 9.10 -0.22
C LEU A 17 2.04 9.73 -1.57
N GLY A 18 0.95 10.50 -1.64
CA GLY A 18 0.40 11.01 -2.90
C GLY A 18 -0.21 9.90 -3.76
N THR A 19 -0.84 8.92 -3.14
CA THR A 19 -1.48 7.79 -3.83
C THR A 19 -2.89 7.52 -3.32
N ASP A 20 -3.59 6.60 -3.96
CA ASP A 20 -4.92 6.17 -3.53
C ASP A 20 -4.86 5.14 -2.40
N PRO A 21 -5.80 5.18 -1.44
CA PRO A 21 -5.92 4.15 -0.41
C PRO A 21 -6.09 2.75 -0.99
N LYS A 22 -6.72 2.63 -2.17
CA LYS A 22 -6.88 1.35 -2.88
C LYS A 22 -5.53 0.82 -3.36
N THR A 23 -4.72 1.65 -4.00
CA THR A 23 -3.40 1.30 -4.51
C THR A 23 -2.46 0.93 -3.35
N LEU A 24 -2.50 1.70 -2.26
CA LEU A 24 -1.74 1.40 -1.05
C LEU A 24 -2.14 0.03 -0.45
N ARG A 25 -3.43 -0.32 -0.39
CA ARG A 25 -3.87 -1.66 0.07
C ARG A 25 -3.34 -2.79 -0.80
N VAL A 26 -3.29 -2.60 -2.12
CA VAL A 26 -2.74 -3.62 -3.04
C VAL A 26 -1.25 -3.81 -2.79
N PHE A 27 -0.49 -2.73 -2.61
CA PHE A 27 0.92 -2.78 -2.21
C PHE A 27 1.10 -3.52 -0.88
N LEU A 28 0.30 -3.17 0.13
CA LEU A 28 0.38 -3.76 1.47
C LEU A 28 0.08 -5.26 1.48
N ARG A 29 -0.86 -5.71 0.63
CA ARG A 29 -1.15 -7.14 0.42
C ARG A 29 -0.02 -7.84 -0.33
N ALA A 30 0.55 -7.21 -1.36
CA ALA A 30 1.62 -7.78 -2.16
C ALA A 30 2.94 -7.94 -1.38
N THR A 31 3.17 -7.08 -0.40
CA THR A 31 4.39 -7.10 0.42
C THR A 31 4.22 -7.84 1.74
N SER A 32 3.04 -8.41 2.01
CA SER A 32 2.65 -9.02 3.30
C SER A 32 2.88 -8.12 4.53
N GLN A 33 3.21 -6.84 4.33
CA GLN A 33 3.46 -5.87 5.39
C GLN A 33 2.16 -5.33 5.99
N GLY A 34 1.04 -5.55 5.33
CA GLY A 34 -0.26 -5.15 5.82
C GLY A 34 -1.06 -6.34 6.28
N VAL A 35 -1.02 -6.57 7.59
CA VAL A 35 -2.00 -7.30 8.39
C VAL A 35 -2.54 -8.60 7.79
N GLY A 36 -2.15 -9.72 8.42
CA GLY A 36 -2.77 -11.02 8.18
C GLY A 36 -4.30 -10.91 8.15
N SER A 37 -4.93 -11.73 7.31
CA SER A 37 -6.37 -11.75 7.04
C SER A 37 -7.20 -11.47 8.30
N GLY A 38 -7.76 -10.26 8.41
CA GLY A 38 -8.70 -9.88 9.48
C GLY A 38 -8.32 -8.65 10.33
N SER A 39 -7.07 -8.16 10.30
CA SER A 39 -6.68 -7.00 11.13
C SER A 39 -6.72 -5.66 10.38
N ARG A 40 -6.85 -4.56 11.13
CA ARG A 40 -6.89 -3.19 10.58
C ARG A 40 -5.47 -2.68 10.31
N TYR A 41 -5.25 -2.11 9.13
CA TYR A 41 -3.98 -1.44 8.80
C TYR A 41 -3.73 -0.27 9.77
N THR A 42 -2.68 -0.40 10.57
CA THR A 42 -2.21 0.61 11.53
C THR A 42 -0.78 0.95 11.16
N PHE A 43 -0.51 2.23 10.89
CA PHE A 43 0.81 2.73 10.52
C PHE A 43 1.25 3.78 11.50
N THR A 44 2.53 3.88 11.82
CA THR A 44 3.02 5.05 12.56
C THR A 44 3.61 6.09 11.59
N ALA A 45 3.76 7.33 12.05
CA ALA A 45 4.43 8.37 11.25
C ALA A 45 5.87 7.97 10.84
N LYS A 46 6.55 7.15 11.66
CA LYS A 46 7.89 6.63 11.38
C LYS A 46 7.90 5.61 10.24
N ASP A 47 6.80 4.90 10.04
CA ASP A 47 6.69 3.89 8.98
C ASP A 47 6.44 4.51 7.61
N VAL A 48 5.98 5.77 7.54
CA VAL A 48 5.61 6.43 6.27
C VAL A 48 6.83 6.61 5.35
N ALA A 49 7.98 7.02 5.88
CA ALA A 49 9.19 7.20 5.09
C ALA A 49 9.69 5.89 4.44
N PRO A 50 9.89 4.79 5.18
CA PRO A 50 10.27 3.51 4.58
C PRO A 50 9.16 2.92 3.70
N LEU A 51 7.88 3.13 4.05
CA LEU A 51 6.75 2.74 3.19
C LEU A 51 6.81 3.44 1.84
N LYS A 52 7.09 4.75 1.82
CA LYS A 52 7.20 5.52 0.58
C LYS A 52 8.29 4.97 -0.33
N ALA A 53 9.48 4.69 0.21
CA ALA A 53 10.57 4.12 -0.58
C ALA A 53 10.20 2.76 -1.20
N LYS A 54 9.61 1.86 -0.40
CA LYS A 54 9.15 0.55 -0.88
C LYS A 54 8.00 0.66 -1.88
N PHE A 55 7.06 1.57 -1.63
CA PHE A 55 5.93 1.84 -2.50
C PHE A 55 6.39 2.36 -3.86
N THR A 56 7.33 3.31 -3.92
CA THR A 56 7.87 3.83 -5.18
C THR A 56 8.53 2.72 -6.00
N LYS A 57 9.33 1.85 -5.38
CA LYS A 57 9.93 0.69 -6.05
C LYS A 57 8.85 -0.25 -6.59
N TRP A 58 7.91 -0.66 -5.75
CA TRP A 58 6.81 -1.55 -6.16
C TRP A 58 5.92 -0.95 -7.24
N ALA A 59 5.65 0.35 -7.18
CA ALA A 59 4.86 1.05 -8.18
C ALA A 59 5.55 1.06 -9.55
N ALA A 60 6.88 1.27 -9.58
CA ALA A 60 7.67 1.17 -10.80
C ALA A 60 7.68 -0.27 -11.37
N GLU A 61 7.86 -1.28 -10.51
CA GLU A 61 7.78 -2.70 -10.90
C GLU A 61 6.38 -3.07 -11.43
N ARG A 62 5.32 -2.53 -10.82
CA ARG A 62 3.93 -2.71 -11.28
C ARG A 62 3.64 -2.02 -12.60
N ASP A 63 4.16 -0.81 -12.82
CA ASP A 63 3.99 -0.10 -14.09
C ASP A 63 4.68 -0.86 -15.24
N ALA A 64 5.90 -1.35 -14.99
CA ALA A 64 6.61 -2.23 -15.91
C ALA A 64 5.83 -3.53 -16.18
N ALA A 65 5.32 -4.20 -15.14
CA ALA A 65 4.54 -5.43 -15.29
C ALA A 65 3.21 -5.21 -16.02
N LYS A 66 2.55 -4.05 -15.86
CA LYS A 66 1.33 -3.71 -16.62
C LYS A 66 1.61 -3.49 -18.10
N LYS A 67 2.75 -2.91 -18.45
CA LYS A 67 3.17 -2.77 -19.86
C LYS A 67 3.52 -4.11 -20.51
N SER A 68 3.88 -5.10 -19.71
CA SER A 68 4.15 -6.48 -20.17
C SER A 68 2.92 -7.40 -20.11
N ASN A 69 1.81 -6.94 -19.54
CA ASN A 69 0.58 -7.71 -19.41
C ASN A 69 -0.59 -6.88 -19.97
N GLU A 70 -0.50 -6.63 -21.28
CA GLU A 70 -1.69 -6.55 -22.10
C GLU A 70 -2.37 -7.93 -21.98
N PRO A 71 -3.60 -8.00 -21.46
CA PRO A 71 -4.20 -9.28 -21.09
C PRO A 71 -4.46 -10.11 -22.35
N GLU A 72 -3.76 -11.24 -22.45
CA GLU A 72 -4.36 -12.39 -23.12
C GLU A 72 -5.74 -12.62 -22.50
N ALA A 73 -6.68 -12.82 -23.41
CA ALA A 73 -8.10 -12.84 -23.18
C ALA A 73 -8.51 -13.75 -22.02
N LYS A 74 -9.56 -13.31 -21.33
CA LYS A 74 -10.47 -14.15 -20.56
C LYS A 74 -10.62 -15.52 -21.23
N SER A 75 -10.07 -16.56 -20.61
CA SER A 75 -10.56 -17.92 -20.82
C SER A 75 -11.78 -18.11 -19.93
N ALA A 76 -12.97 -18.04 -20.53
CA ALA A 76 -14.20 -18.70 -20.11
C ALA A 76 -15.23 -18.58 -21.24
#